data_AF-A0A6L9MDG1-F1
#
_entry.id   AF-A0A6L9MDG1-F1
#
_cell.length_a   1.000
_cell.length_b   1.000
_cell.length_c   1.000
_cell.angle_alpha   90.00
_cell.angle_beta   90.00
_cell.angle_gamma   90.00
#
_symmetry.space_group_name_H-M   'P 1'
#
loop_
_entity.id
_entity.type
_entity.pdbx_description
1 polymer ?
#
loop_
_entity_poly.entity_id
_entity_poly.type
_entity_poly.pdbx_seq_one_letter_code
_entity_poly.pdbx_strand_id
1 'polypeptide(L)'
;MTSINTNTSAMTALQSLQSINSSLDQTQARISTGYRVSDAKDNAAYWSIATTMRSDNNAMSAVSDSLGIGAATVDAAYTGINAAKDVLNEIKAKLTTATGEGVDRSKVQSEITALQDQLKTIAESSSFSGQNWLSNTEGTTEKSIVSSLSRDADGKIGIGTIKVDIESLRLISGDTGILDKAIDIDQFAAATGTSTVEAGAIDIAGETISFSISQNGAAARTVEINEQTLTDAGLTGTEIKSDADLKAVYRQALNDAGIAGVDVQIDGAGAVSFTSLEAFTVGPAATTVDADGSAGAIDVTSLGLGASGADQPVVAGAGTFSTSVLDIDISAGTVTSDEVQAYIKVVDEALSQVTTAGSDLGAVQTRIEMQTNFVSKLMDTIDKGVGTLVDADMTEESTRLKALQTQQQLGVQALSIANTSSQSLLSLFR
;
A
#
# COMPACT_ATOMS: atom_id res chain seq x y z
N MET A 1 -50.99 -76.61 -24.77
CA MET A 1 -51.05 -77.01 -23.35
C MET A 1 -51.74 -75.91 -22.55
N THR A 2 -53.07 -75.89 -22.56
CA THR A 2 -53.90 -74.92 -21.82
C THR A 2 -54.18 -75.48 -20.43
N SER A 3 -53.51 -74.92 -19.40
CA SER A 3 -53.81 -75.19 -17.99
C SER A 3 -54.83 -74.16 -17.49
N ILE A 4 -55.91 -74.61 -16.84
CA ILE A 4 -56.93 -73.73 -16.24
C ILE A 4 -56.41 -73.08 -14.94
N ASN A 5 -55.47 -73.74 -14.25
CA ASN A 5 -54.97 -73.30 -12.95
C ASN A 5 -53.75 -72.38 -13.04
N THR A 6 -53.15 -72.23 -14.23
CA THR A 6 -51.93 -71.42 -14.41
C THR A 6 -52.00 -70.69 -15.75
N ASN A 7 -52.20 -69.37 -15.70
CA ASN A 7 -52.23 -68.52 -16.87
C ASN A 7 -50.84 -67.92 -17.12
N THR A 8 -50.04 -68.62 -17.92
CA THR A 8 -48.67 -68.20 -18.28
C THR A 8 -48.64 -66.89 -19.05
N SER A 9 -49.68 -66.58 -19.83
CA SER A 9 -49.81 -65.32 -20.57
C SER A 9 -50.04 -64.14 -19.62
N ALA A 10 -50.88 -64.32 -18.59
CA ALA A 10 -51.10 -63.31 -17.55
C ALA A 10 -49.86 -63.10 -16.66
N MET A 11 -49.12 -64.15 -16.32
CA MET A 11 -47.86 -64.01 -15.56
C MET A 11 -46.79 -63.23 -16.35
N THR A 12 -46.67 -63.49 -17.64
CA THR A 12 -45.73 -62.76 -18.52
C THR A 12 -46.14 -61.29 -18.67
N ALA A 13 -47.45 -61.04 -18.83
CA ALA A 13 -48.00 -59.68 -18.85
C ALA A 13 -47.77 -58.94 -17.52
N LEU A 14 -47.89 -59.64 -16.38
CA LEU A 14 -47.65 -59.07 -15.05
C LEU A 14 -46.17 -58.74 -14.83
N GLN A 15 -45.24 -59.61 -15.24
CA GLN A 15 -43.80 -59.32 -15.19
C GLN A 15 -43.43 -58.10 -16.05
N SER A 16 -44.01 -58.00 -17.24
CA SER A 16 -43.86 -56.82 -18.10
C SER A 16 -44.41 -55.56 -17.44
N LEU A 17 -45.59 -55.62 -16.83
CA LEU A 17 -46.19 -54.49 -16.11
C LEU A 17 -45.37 -54.07 -14.89
N GLN A 18 -44.82 -55.02 -14.12
CA GLN A 18 -43.91 -54.74 -13.00
C GLN A 18 -42.62 -54.07 -13.47
N SER A 19 -42.07 -54.50 -14.61
CA SER A 19 -40.89 -53.87 -15.23
C SER A 19 -41.19 -52.44 -15.72
N ILE A 20 -42.38 -52.21 -16.30
CA ILE A 20 -42.83 -50.88 -16.74
C ILE A 20 -43.01 -49.96 -15.54
N ASN A 21 -43.67 -50.43 -14.47
CA ASN A 21 -43.85 -49.65 -13.25
C ASN A 21 -42.51 -49.28 -12.61
N SER A 22 -41.57 -50.23 -12.49
CA SER A 22 -40.23 -49.94 -11.98
C SER A 22 -39.48 -48.91 -12.83
N SER A 23 -39.65 -48.94 -14.16
CA SER A 23 -39.04 -47.96 -15.06
C SER A 23 -39.70 -46.58 -14.95
N LEU A 24 -41.01 -46.55 -14.71
CA LEU A 24 -41.80 -45.33 -14.52
C LEU A 24 -41.40 -44.64 -13.21
N ASP A 25 -41.24 -45.39 -12.12
CA ASP A 25 -40.75 -44.89 -10.83
C ASP A 25 -39.34 -44.30 -10.96
N GLN A 26 -38.44 -44.96 -11.69
CA GLN A 26 -37.08 -44.45 -11.95
C GLN A 26 -37.09 -43.16 -12.76
N THR A 27 -37.84 -43.09 -13.86
CA THR A 27 -37.93 -41.85 -14.66
C THR A 27 -38.60 -40.74 -13.87
N GLN A 28 -39.61 -41.03 -13.03
CA GLN A 28 -40.17 -40.04 -12.11
C GLN A 28 -39.15 -39.52 -11.10
N ALA A 29 -38.34 -40.40 -10.52
CA ALA A 29 -37.27 -40.01 -9.59
C ALA A 29 -36.22 -39.12 -10.29
N ARG A 30 -35.83 -39.45 -11.53
CA ARG A 30 -34.90 -38.62 -12.32
C ARG A 30 -35.48 -37.25 -12.69
N ILE A 31 -36.75 -37.20 -13.08
CA ILE A 31 -37.44 -35.92 -13.35
C ILE A 31 -37.59 -35.10 -12.08
N SER A 32 -37.88 -35.73 -10.94
CA SER A 32 -38.05 -35.04 -9.67
C SER A 32 -36.74 -34.52 -9.08
N THR A 33 -35.64 -35.24 -9.28
CA THR A 33 -34.31 -34.85 -8.74
C THR A 33 -33.50 -34.02 -9.73
N GLY A 34 -33.83 -34.07 -11.02
CA GLY A 34 -33.03 -33.48 -12.09
C GLY A 34 -31.75 -34.28 -12.43
N TYR A 35 -31.46 -35.35 -11.68
CA TYR A 35 -30.22 -36.12 -11.80
C TYR A 35 -30.49 -37.49 -12.43
N ARG A 36 -29.61 -37.89 -13.35
CA ARG A 36 -29.51 -39.24 -13.91
C ARG A 36 -28.91 -40.22 -12.92
N VAL A 37 -28.00 -39.75 -12.06
CA VAL A 37 -27.31 -40.53 -11.01
C VAL A 37 -27.52 -39.82 -9.66
N SER A 38 -28.60 -40.13 -8.97
CA SER A 38 -28.89 -39.48 -7.68
C SER A 38 -28.11 -40.12 -6.54
N ASP A 39 -28.06 -41.46 -6.54
CA ASP A 39 -27.44 -42.25 -5.47
C ASP A 39 -26.28 -43.11 -5.98
N ALA A 40 -25.42 -43.56 -5.07
CA ALA A 40 -24.32 -44.49 -5.39
C ALA A 40 -24.82 -45.83 -5.98
N LYS A 41 -26.10 -46.16 -5.78
CA LYS A 41 -26.75 -47.36 -6.37
C LYS A 41 -26.95 -47.23 -7.88
N ASP A 42 -27.13 -46.02 -8.39
CA ASP A 42 -27.37 -45.79 -9.82
C ASP A 42 -26.07 -45.94 -10.62
N ASN A 43 -24.99 -45.33 -10.12
CA ASN A 43 -23.63 -45.52 -10.61
C ASN A 43 -22.60 -45.03 -9.59
N ALA A 44 -21.96 -45.97 -8.88
CA ALA A 44 -21.00 -45.64 -7.82
C ALA A 44 -19.80 -44.81 -8.29
N ALA A 45 -19.30 -45.05 -9.51
CA ALA A 45 -18.13 -44.35 -10.03
C ALA A 45 -18.44 -42.88 -10.35
N TYR A 46 -19.50 -42.60 -11.11
CA TYR A 46 -19.90 -41.23 -11.42
C TYR A 46 -20.36 -40.46 -10.18
N TRP A 47 -21.08 -41.13 -9.27
CA TRP A 47 -21.53 -40.53 -8.03
C TRP A 47 -20.34 -40.11 -7.13
N SER A 48 -19.32 -40.96 -7.01
CA SER A 48 -18.13 -40.63 -6.20
C SER A 48 -17.33 -39.46 -6.78
N ILE A 49 -17.09 -39.45 -8.10
CA ILE A 49 -16.36 -38.36 -8.77
C ILE A 49 -17.14 -37.05 -8.62
N ALA A 50 -18.45 -37.07 -8.89
CA ALA A 50 -19.29 -35.89 -8.77
C ALA A 50 -19.39 -35.37 -7.34
N THR A 51 -19.41 -36.26 -6.34
CA THR A 51 -19.41 -35.86 -4.92
C THR A 51 -18.11 -35.17 -4.53
N THR A 52 -16.95 -35.68 -4.96
CA THR A 52 -15.67 -35.01 -4.74
C THR A 52 -15.60 -33.67 -5.45
N MET A 53 -16.06 -33.59 -6.71
CA MET A 53 -16.09 -32.33 -7.47
C MET A 53 -17.03 -31.28 -6.83
N ARG A 54 -18.21 -31.67 -6.34
CA ARG A 54 -19.10 -30.78 -5.57
C ARG A 54 -18.47 -30.32 -4.26
N SER A 55 -17.77 -31.21 -3.57
CA SER A 55 -17.02 -30.86 -2.36
C SER A 55 -15.92 -29.84 -2.65
N ASP A 56 -15.20 -30.01 -3.75
CA ASP A 56 -14.16 -29.07 -4.18
C ASP A 56 -14.79 -27.72 -4.54
N ASN A 57 -15.94 -27.71 -5.22
CA ASN A 57 -16.66 -26.47 -5.53
C ASN A 57 -17.12 -25.72 -4.26
N ASN A 58 -17.65 -26.44 -3.26
CA ASN A 58 -18.00 -25.85 -1.97
C ASN A 58 -16.79 -25.23 -1.25
N ALA A 59 -15.63 -25.90 -1.33
CA ALA A 59 -14.40 -25.37 -0.75
C ALA A 59 -13.86 -24.16 -1.55
N MET A 60 -14.02 -24.14 -2.87
CA MET A 60 -13.72 -22.97 -3.71
C MET A 60 -14.63 -21.77 -3.42
N SER A 61 -15.90 -22.02 -3.10
CA SER A 61 -16.82 -20.97 -2.64
C SER A 61 -16.33 -20.32 -1.35
N ALA A 62 -15.87 -21.10 -0.37
CA ALA A 62 -15.25 -20.56 0.84
C ALA A 62 -13.95 -19.77 0.56
N VAL A 63 -13.16 -20.18 -0.45
CA VAL A 63 -12.00 -19.38 -0.91
C VAL A 63 -12.45 -18.07 -1.55
N SER A 64 -13.51 -18.08 -2.36
CA SER A 64 -14.10 -16.87 -2.95
C SER A 64 -14.57 -15.88 -1.89
N ASP A 65 -15.25 -16.37 -0.85
CA ASP A 65 -15.67 -15.55 0.28
C ASP A 65 -14.47 -14.94 1.01
N SER A 66 -13.41 -15.74 1.24
CA SER A 66 -12.18 -15.24 1.84
C SER A 66 -11.46 -14.20 0.98
N LEU A 67 -11.46 -14.36 -0.35
CA LEU A 67 -10.93 -13.37 -1.29
C LEU A 67 -11.75 -12.08 -1.26
N GLY A 68 -13.08 -12.17 -1.13
CA GLY A 68 -13.97 -11.02 -1.00
C GLY A 68 -13.72 -10.23 0.29
N ILE A 69 -13.52 -10.93 1.42
CA ILE A 69 -13.13 -10.29 2.69
C ILE A 69 -11.74 -9.65 2.56
N GLY A 70 -10.79 -10.35 1.92
CA GLY A 70 -9.45 -9.83 1.65
C GLY A 70 -9.45 -8.57 0.77
N ALA A 71 -10.28 -8.55 -0.28
CA ALA A 71 -10.48 -7.38 -1.13
C ALA A 71 -10.98 -6.20 -0.31
N ALA A 72 -12.01 -6.40 0.51
CA ALA A 72 -12.57 -5.33 1.34
C ALA A 72 -11.57 -4.79 2.38
N THR A 73 -10.72 -5.64 2.97
CA THR A 73 -9.64 -5.18 3.87
C THR A 73 -8.58 -4.37 3.14
N VAL A 74 -8.21 -4.78 1.92
CA VAL A 74 -7.24 -4.07 1.07
C VAL A 74 -7.81 -2.73 0.61
N ASP A 75 -9.09 -2.67 0.24
CA ASP A 75 -9.79 -1.46 -0.18
C ASP A 75 -9.89 -0.43 0.96
N ALA A 76 -10.16 -0.89 2.19
CA ALA A 76 -10.17 -0.04 3.37
C ALA A 76 -8.79 0.59 3.63
N ALA A 77 -7.73 -0.22 3.57
CA ALA A 77 -6.35 0.26 3.70
C ALA A 77 -5.97 1.23 2.56
N TYR A 78 -6.35 0.93 1.32
CA TYR A 78 -6.06 1.78 0.15
C TYR A 78 -6.78 3.13 0.25
N THR A 79 -8.02 3.15 0.74
CA THR A 79 -8.76 4.39 0.99
C THR A 79 -8.07 5.23 2.07
N GLY A 80 -7.62 4.61 3.16
CA GLY A 80 -6.87 5.27 4.22
C GLY A 80 -5.56 5.89 3.74
N ILE A 81 -4.79 5.16 2.94
CA ILE A 81 -3.52 5.64 2.35
C ILE A 81 -3.75 6.83 1.41
N ASN A 82 -4.77 6.81 0.57
CA ASN A 82 -5.07 7.95 -0.30
C ASN A 82 -5.51 9.18 0.50
N ALA A 83 -6.34 9.01 1.52
CA ALA A 83 -6.71 10.12 2.41
C ALA A 83 -5.48 10.67 3.16
N ALA A 84 -4.58 9.81 3.63
CA ALA A 84 -3.34 10.23 4.27
C ALA A 84 -2.43 11.01 3.30
N LYS A 85 -2.33 10.57 2.04
CA LYS A 85 -1.59 11.28 0.99
C LYS A 85 -2.12 12.70 0.77
N ASP A 86 -3.44 12.87 0.71
CA ASP A 86 -4.04 14.18 0.52
C ASP A 86 -3.76 15.13 1.69
N VAL A 87 -3.82 14.62 2.93
CA VAL A 87 -3.47 15.40 4.12
C VAL A 87 -1.98 15.74 4.17
N LEU A 88 -1.09 14.83 3.79
CA LEU A 88 0.35 15.09 3.68
C LEU A 88 0.65 16.20 2.65
N ASN A 89 -0.05 16.23 1.52
CA ASN A 89 0.06 17.33 0.56
C ASN A 89 -0.39 18.67 1.15
N GLU A 90 -1.42 18.67 1.99
CA GLU A 90 -1.86 19.87 2.70
C GLU A 90 -0.83 20.34 3.72
N ILE A 91 -0.25 19.42 4.52
CA ILE A 91 0.85 19.73 5.45
C ILE A 91 2.04 20.33 4.68
N LYS A 92 2.43 19.74 3.56
CA LYS A 92 3.49 20.30 2.69
C LYS A 92 3.17 21.71 2.24
N ALA A 93 1.93 21.97 1.82
CA ALA A 93 1.50 23.30 1.42
C ALA A 93 1.60 24.30 2.58
N LYS A 94 1.18 23.91 3.80
CA LYS A 94 1.30 24.74 5.01
C LYS A 94 2.75 25.02 5.37
N LEU A 95 3.62 24.01 5.34
CA LEU A 95 5.06 24.19 5.57
C LEU A 95 5.68 25.11 4.52
N THR A 96 5.28 25.01 3.25
CA THR A 96 5.72 25.91 2.18
C THR A 96 5.24 27.36 2.43
N THR A 97 4.04 27.55 2.97
CA THR A 97 3.61 28.91 3.38
C THR A 97 4.42 29.43 4.58
N ALA A 98 4.88 28.56 5.48
CA ALA A 98 5.68 28.93 6.65
C ALA A 98 7.12 29.36 6.31
N THR A 99 7.61 29.10 5.09
CA THR A 99 8.91 29.62 4.62
C THR A 99 8.87 31.10 4.24
N GLY A 100 7.68 31.70 4.09
CA GLY A 100 7.53 33.11 3.76
C GLY A 100 7.97 34.04 4.90
N GLU A 101 8.60 35.16 4.55
CA GLU A 101 8.96 36.20 5.52
C GLU A 101 7.71 36.88 6.09
N GLY A 102 7.69 37.14 7.39
CA GLY A 102 6.58 37.79 8.08
C GLY A 102 5.38 36.88 8.41
N VAL A 103 5.48 35.56 8.19
CA VAL A 103 4.42 34.59 8.53
C VAL A 103 4.43 34.25 10.02
N ASP A 104 3.24 34.20 10.62
CA ASP A 104 3.03 33.77 12.00
C ASP A 104 3.07 32.24 12.11
N ARG A 105 4.27 31.69 12.31
CA ARG A 105 4.52 30.24 12.34
C ARG A 105 3.76 29.51 13.45
N SER A 106 3.42 30.19 14.54
CA SER A 106 2.61 29.59 15.61
C SER A 106 1.19 29.27 15.13
N LYS A 107 0.59 30.15 14.31
CA LYS A 107 -0.73 29.88 13.71
C LYS A 107 -0.67 28.78 12.66
N VAL A 108 0.36 28.79 11.81
CA VAL A 108 0.55 27.73 10.81
C VAL A 108 0.78 26.38 11.50
N GLN A 109 1.55 26.33 12.60
CA GLN A 109 1.72 25.13 13.40
C GLN A 109 0.39 24.61 13.94
N SER A 110 -0.51 25.48 14.42
CA SER A 110 -1.83 25.04 14.89
C SER A 110 -2.65 24.35 13.79
N GLU A 111 -2.51 24.78 12.53
CA GLU A 111 -3.15 24.11 11.39
C GLU A 111 -2.45 22.79 11.06
N ILE A 112 -1.12 22.75 11.11
CA ILE A 112 -0.32 21.53 10.91
C ILE A 112 -0.68 20.47 11.97
N THR A 113 -0.80 20.86 13.24
CA THR A 113 -1.21 19.94 14.32
C THR A 113 -2.60 19.38 14.09
N ALA A 114 -3.55 20.17 13.61
CA ALA A 114 -4.88 19.64 13.25
C ALA A 114 -4.81 18.62 12.09
N LEU A 115 -3.95 18.85 11.10
CA LEU A 115 -3.72 17.92 10.00
C LEU A 115 -2.98 16.64 10.48
N GLN A 116 -2.03 16.75 11.40
CA GLN A 116 -1.37 15.61 12.05
C GLN A 116 -2.38 14.75 12.84
N ASP A 117 -3.30 15.38 13.59
CA ASP A 117 -4.39 14.69 14.27
C ASP A 117 -5.36 14.02 13.29
N GLN A 118 -5.62 14.65 12.15
CA GLN A 118 -6.42 14.05 11.07
C GLN A 118 -5.72 12.83 10.47
N LEU A 119 -4.40 12.88 10.24
CA LEU A 119 -3.62 11.71 9.78
C LEU A 119 -3.74 10.55 10.76
N LYS A 120 -3.63 10.83 12.07
CA LYS A 120 -3.80 9.82 13.11
C LYS A 120 -5.20 9.21 13.09
N THR A 121 -6.22 10.04 12.95
CA THR A 121 -7.61 9.60 12.84
C THR A 121 -7.84 8.73 11.59
N ILE A 122 -7.27 9.11 10.44
CA ILE A 122 -7.35 8.33 9.19
C ILE A 122 -6.68 6.97 9.39
N ALA A 123 -5.47 6.95 9.94
CA ALA A 123 -4.74 5.73 10.21
C ALA A 123 -5.54 4.79 11.13
N GLU A 124 -6.08 5.29 12.23
CA GLU A 124 -6.85 4.51 13.22
C GLU A 124 -8.24 4.05 12.72
N SER A 125 -8.91 4.87 11.90
CA SER A 125 -10.27 4.57 11.38
C SER A 125 -10.28 3.65 10.17
N SER A 126 -9.14 3.43 9.51
CA SER A 126 -8.97 2.55 8.36
C SER A 126 -9.01 1.06 8.72
N SER A 127 -10.06 0.65 9.41
CA SER A 127 -10.28 -0.71 9.90
C SER A 127 -11.43 -1.40 9.15
N PHE A 128 -11.26 -2.69 8.87
CA PHE A 128 -12.32 -3.55 8.33
C PHE A 128 -12.37 -4.86 9.11
N SER A 129 -13.57 -5.26 9.54
CA SER A 129 -13.78 -6.48 10.33
C SER A 129 -12.89 -6.56 11.60
N GLY A 130 -12.63 -5.41 12.24
CA GLY A 130 -11.78 -5.33 13.45
C GLY A 130 -10.28 -5.44 13.19
N GLN A 131 -9.85 -5.49 11.93
CA GLN A 131 -8.43 -5.47 11.55
C GLN A 131 -8.10 -4.11 10.94
N ASN A 132 -7.01 -3.50 11.40
CA ASN A 132 -6.42 -2.30 10.82
C ASN A 132 -5.00 -2.63 10.37
N TRP A 133 -4.70 -2.42 9.09
CA TRP A 133 -3.39 -2.72 8.51
C TRP A 133 -2.47 -1.48 8.47
N LEU A 134 -3.03 -0.29 8.74
CA LEU A 134 -2.31 0.99 8.72
C LEU A 134 -1.83 1.44 10.10
N SER A 135 -2.50 1.04 11.19
CA SER A 135 -2.22 1.52 12.56
C SER A 135 -1.98 0.40 13.59
N ASN A 136 -1.39 -0.71 13.17
CA ASN A 136 -1.07 -1.81 14.10
C ASN A 136 0.29 -1.57 14.77
N THR A 137 0.49 -2.06 15.99
CA THR A 137 1.76 -2.06 16.74
C THR A 137 2.33 -3.48 16.90
N GLU A 138 1.61 -4.51 16.43
CA GLU A 138 2.08 -5.90 16.49
C GLU A 138 3.33 -6.12 15.62
N GLY A 139 4.27 -6.96 16.06
CA GLY A 139 5.47 -7.34 15.29
C GLY A 139 5.20 -8.24 14.07
N THR A 140 3.95 -8.33 13.62
CA THR A 140 3.59 -9.12 12.43
C THR A 140 3.89 -8.28 11.19
N THR A 141 4.78 -8.78 10.33
CA THR A 141 5.20 -8.07 9.10
C THR A 141 4.39 -8.48 7.88
N GLU A 142 3.68 -9.62 7.93
CA GLU A 142 2.90 -10.14 6.80
C GLU A 142 1.46 -10.48 7.22
N LYS A 143 0.50 -10.17 6.35
CA LYS A 143 -0.86 -10.74 6.38
C LYS A 143 -1.07 -11.63 5.15
N SER A 144 -1.87 -12.69 5.32
CA SER A 144 -2.14 -13.67 4.27
C SER A 144 -3.63 -13.77 3.99
N ILE A 145 -4.01 -13.59 2.72
CA ILE A 145 -5.37 -13.83 2.23
C ILE A 145 -5.39 -15.20 1.56
N VAL A 146 -6.34 -16.06 1.92
CA VAL A 146 -6.52 -17.35 1.24
C VAL A 146 -6.96 -17.08 -0.21
N SER A 147 -6.25 -17.68 -1.15
CA SER A 147 -6.35 -17.32 -2.58
C SER A 147 -6.74 -18.48 -3.49
N SER A 148 -6.32 -19.70 -3.14
CA SER A 148 -6.64 -20.86 -3.96
C SER A 148 -6.69 -22.13 -3.15
N LEU A 149 -7.47 -23.08 -3.66
CA LEU A 149 -7.48 -24.46 -3.24
C LEU A 149 -6.97 -25.29 -4.42
N SER A 150 -5.98 -26.14 -4.17
CA SER A 150 -5.48 -27.10 -5.14
C SER A 150 -5.54 -28.49 -4.55
N ARG A 151 -5.82 -29.49 -5.39
CA ARG A 151 -5.79 -30.90 -5.01
C ARG A 151 -4.74 -31.59 -5.87
N ASP A 152 -3.75 -32.19 -5.23
CA ASP A 152 -2.69 -32.94 -5.91
C ASP A 152 -3.20 -34.34 -6.32
N ALA A 153 -2.48 -35.03 -7.20
CA ALA A 153 -2.76 -36.38 -7.68
C ALA A 153 -2.87 -37.41 -6.52
N ASP A 154 -2.18 -37.16 -5.41
CA ASP A 154 -2.24 -37.98 -4.18
C ASP A 154 -3.45 -37.64 -3.27
N GLY A 155 -4.34 -36.73 -3.70
CA GLY A 155 -5.52 -36.32 -2.94
C GLY A 155 -5.26 -35.34 -1.80
N LYS A 156 -4.02 -34.87 -1.63
CA LYS A 156 -3.67 -33.80 -0.67
C LYS A 156 -4.22 -32.45 -1.12
N ILE A 157 -4.73 -31.70 -0.15
CA ILE A 157 -5.28 -30.36 -0.36
C ILE A 157 -4.20 -29.32 -0.03
N GLY A 158 -3.85 -28.47 -0.98
CA GLY A 158 -2.95 -27.33 -0.81
C GLY A 158 -3.73 -26.01 -0.85
N ILE A 159 -3.47 -25.13 0.12
CA ILE A 159 -4.04 -23.78 0.18
C ILE A 159 -2.99 -22.78 -0.29
N GLY A 160 -3.28 -22.03 -1.36
CA GLY A 160 -2.45 -20.92 -1.79
C GLY A 160 -2.87 -19.63 -1.07
N THR A 161 -1.91 -18.78 -0.74
CA THR A 161 -2.17 -17.47 -0.11
C THR A 161 -1.57 -16.31 -0.90
N ILE A 162 -2.26 -15.18 -0.89
CA ILE A 162 -1.71 -13.87 -1.29
C ILE A 162 -1.13 -13.25 -0.03
N LYS A 163 0.19 -13.09 -0.02
CA LYS A 163 0.91 -12.39 1.04
C LYS A 163 0.87 -10.89 0.78
N VAL A 164 0.59 -10.14 1.82
CA VAL A 164 0.65 -8.68 1.86
C VAL A 164 1.67 -8.32 2.92
N ASP A 165 2.74 -7.64 2.50
CA ASP A 165 3.67 -7.02 3.42
C ASP A 165 2.96 -5.83 4.06
N ILE A 166 2.78 -5.88 5.38
CA ILE A 166 2.14 -4.80 6.13
C ILE A 166 3.18 -3.90 6.79
N GLU A 167 4.46 -4.27 6.82
CA GLU A 167 5.51 -3.45 7.43
C GLU A 167 5.66 -2.12 6.67
N SER A 168 5.76 -2.18 5.34
CA SER A 168 5.87 -1.00 4.48
C SER A 168 4.56 -0.23 4.28
N LEU A 169 3.44 -0.72 4.82
CA LEU A 169 2.11 -0.09 4.69
C LEU A 169 1.69 0.68 5.94
N ARG A 170 2.33 0.43 7.09
CA ARG A 170 1.93 1.03 8.36
C ARG A 170 2.18 2.52 8.32
N LEU A 171 1.13 3.29 8.57
CA LEU A 171 1.22 4.72 8.79
C LEU A 171 1.69 5.01 10.22
N ILE A 172 1.22 4.24 11.20
CA ILE A 172 1.57 4.40 12.63
C ILE A 172 1.88 3.03 13.24
N SER A 173 3.00 2.90 13.93
CA SER A 173 3.47 1.64 14.50
C SER A 173 4.38 1.77 15.73
N GLY A 174 4.29 2.84 16.52
CA GLY A 174 5.17 3.02 17.67
C GLY A 174 6.62 3.23 17.23
N ASP A 175 6.81 4.20 16.34
CA ASP A 175 8.09 4.72 15.82
C ASP A 175 8.68 3.98 14.59
N THR A 176 7.92 3.08 13.98
CA THR A 176 8.35 2.36 12.76
C THR A 176 7.46 2.59 11.54
N GLY A 177 6.29 3.20 11.70
CA GLY A 177 5.37 3.53 10.63
C GLY A 177 5.80 4.78 9.85
N ILE A 178 5.25 4.96 8.66
CA ILE A 178 5.65 6.04 7.73
C ILE A 178 5.52 7.43 8.37
N LEU A 179 4.57 7.63 9.29
CA LEU A 179 4.29 8.93 9.91
C LEU A 179 4.99 9.14 11.26
N ASP A 180 5.27 8.07 12.01
CA ASP A 180 5.87 8.14 13.35
C ASP A 180 7.35 7.74 13.38
N LYS A 181 7.87 7.12 12.32
CA LYS A 181 9.31 6.86 12.19
C LYS A 181 10.07 8.16 11.94
N ALA A 182 11.22 8.28 12.59
CA ALA A 182 12.17 9.35 12.30
C ALA A 182 12.77 9.18 10.88
N ILE A 183 12.62 10.21 10.06
CA ILE A 183 13.18 10.28 8.72
C ILE A 183 14.47 11.07 8.80
N ASP A 184 15.56 10.40 8.44
CA ASP A 184 16.90 10.99 8.36
C ASP A 184 17.07 11.71 7.02
N ILE A 185 17.34 13.01 7.08
CA ILE A 185 17.76 13.83 5.94
C ILE A 185 19.26 14.09 6.07
N ASP A 186 20.00 13.84 4.99
CA ASP A 186 21.42 14.16 4.92
C ASP A 186 21.61 15.67 5.11
N GLN A 187 22.29 16.03 6.20
CA GLN A 187 22.78 17.37 6.45
C GLN A 187 24.27 17.41 6.06
N PHE A 188 24.74 18.54 5.61
CA PHE A 188 26.11 18.77 5.18
C PHE A 188 26.69 19.85 6.09
N ALA A 189 27.85 19.61 6.68
CA ALA A 189 28.55 20.58 7.54
C ALA A 189 29.99 20.79 7.09
N ALA A 190 30.38 22.03 6.79
CA ALA A 190 31.73 22.42 6.38
C ALA A 190 32.37 23.29 7.48
N ALA A 191 33.31 22.72 8.22
CA ALA A 191 34.10 23.46 9.21
C ALA A 191 35.24 24.22 8.52
N THR A 192 35.28 25.55 8.67
CA THR A 192 36.23 26.41 7.93
C THR A 192 37.41 26.87 8.79
N GLY A 193 37.21 27.15 10.07
CA GLY A 193 38.26 27.69 10.94
C GLY A 193 37.74 28.21 12.27
N THR A 194 38.58 28.93 13.01
CA THR A 194 38.23 29.54 14.31
C THR A 194 38.30 31.06 14.21
N SER A 195 37.19 31.74 14.50
CA SER A 195 37.12 33.19 14.57
C SER A 195 37.73 33.73 15.86
N THR A 196 38.24 34.96 15.79
CA THR A 196 38.83 35.68 16.92
C THR A 196 37.98 36.87 17.40
N VAL A 197 36.72 37.01 16.94
CA VAL A 197 35.86 38.17 17.27
C VAL A 197 35.70 38.37 18.78
N GLU A 198 35.53 37.29 19.56
CA GLU A 198 35.42 37.37 21.02
C GLU A 198 36.74 37.77 21.71
N ALA A 199 37.89 37.63 21.05
CA ALA A 199 39.20 38.06 21.56
C ALA A 199 39.50 39.54 21.25
N GLY A 200 38.85 40.12 20.24
CA GLY A 200 38.98 41.51 19.84
C GLY A 200 38.10 41.83 18.64
N ALA A 201 37.46 43.01 18.66
CA ALA A 201 36.58 43.43 17.58
C ALA A 201 37.32 43.48 16.24
N ILE A 202 36.66 43.02 15.18
CA ILE A 202 37.19 43.01 13.81
C ILE A 202 36.62 44.22 13.07
N ASP A 203 37.50 45.13 12.64
CA ASP A 203 37.12 46.32 11.87
C ASP A 203 37.25 46.05 10.36
N ILE A 204 36.15 46.26 9.61
CA ILE A 204 36.04 46.05 8.16
C ILE A 204 36.08 47.38 7.38
N ALA A 205 36.47 48.49 8.01
CA ALA A 205 36.50 49.80 7.37
C ALA A 205 37.33 49.82 6.08
N GLY A 206 36.69 50.12 4.94
CA GLY A 206 37.33 50.21 3.62
C GLY A 206 37.88 48.88 3.05
N GLU A 207 37.46 47.74 3.60
CA GLU A 207 37.89 46.41 3.18
C GLU A 207 36.69 45.57 2.73
N THR A 208 36.92 44.63 1.81
CA THR A 208 35.92 43.63 1.42
C THR A 208 36.51 42.24 1.53
N ILE A 209 35.85 41.36 2.27
CA ILE A 209 36.21 39.94 2.37
C ILE A 209 35.30 39.18 1.43
N SER A 210 35.88 38.39 0.53
CA SER A 210 35.14 37.59 -0.44
C SER A 210 35.49 36.11 -0.31
N PHE A 211 34.50 35.24 -0.40
CA PHE A 211 34.67 33.78 -0.49
C PHE A 211 33.60 33.22 -1.43
N SER A 212 33.71 31.96 -1.82
CA SER A 212 32.75 31.36 -2.77
C SER A 212 32.03 30.18 -2.17
N ILE A 213 30.73 30.04 -2.43
CA ILE A 213 29.97 28.82 -2.10
C ILE A 213 29.40 28.22 -3.38
N SER A 214 29.57 26.90 -3.55
CA SER A 214 28.86 26.12 -4.58
C SER A 214 27.88 25.16 -3.91
N GLN A 215 26.64 25.09 -4.38
CA GLN A 215 25.65 24.08 -3.97
C GLN A 215 25.41 23.09 -5.10
N ASN A 216 25.33 21.80 -4.77
CA ASN A 216 24.92 20.72 -5.66
C ASN A 216 25.63 20.69 -7.04
N GLY A 217 26.91 21.05 -7.07
CA GLY A 217 27.70 21.12 -8.31
C GLY A 217 27.39 22.30 -9.24
N ALA A 218 26.58 23.27 -8.81
CA ALA A 218 26.35 24.52 -9.54
C ALA A 218 27.60 25.42 -9.54
N ALA A 219 27.62 26.43 -10.41
CA ALA A 219 28.70 27.43 -10.43
C ALA A 219 28.81 28.14 -9.08
N ALA A 220 30.04 28.28 -8.58
CA ALA A 220 30.31 28.93 -7.31
C ALA A 220 29.85 30.40 -7.34
N ARG A 221 29.14 30.81 -6.29
CA ARG A 221 28.65 32.18 -6.09
C ARG A 221 29.55 32.87 -5.09
N THR A 222 29.93 34.11 -5.37
CA THR A 222 30.75 34.93 -4.47
C THR A 222 29.87 35.51 -3.37
N VAL A 223 30.30 35.34 -2.14
CA VAL A 223 29.78 35.98 -0.93
C VAL A 223 30.77 37.06 -0.53
N GLU A 224 30.29 38.28 -0.35
CA GLU A 224 31.10 39.44 0.02
C GLU A 224 30.66 39.94 1.39
N ILE A 225 31.62 40.31 2.23
CA ILE A 225 31.42 40.96 3.53
C ILE A 225 32.14 42.30 3.46
N ASN A 226 31.36 43.38 3.54
CA ASN A 226 31.79 44.77 3.48
C ASN A 226 30.92 45.65 4.42
N GLU A 227 31.18 46.95 4.49
CA GLU A 227 30.41 47.88 5.34
C GLU A 227 28.90 47.88 5.07
N GLN A 228 28.48 47.64 3.81
CA GLN A 228 27.07 47.56 3.44
C GLN A 228 26.43 46.31 4.06
N THR A 229 27.10 45.15 4.00
CA THR A 229 26.60 43.92 4.65
C THR A 229 26.48 44.04 6.17
N LEU A 230 27.38 44.79 6.83
CA LEU A 230 27.29 45.07 8.26
C LEU A 230 26.06 45.94 8.58
N THR A 231 25.81 46.94 7.75
CA THR A 231 24.64 47.83 7.88
C THR A 231 23.34 47.05 7.66
N ASP A 232 23.29 46.20 6.64
CA ASP A 232 22.13 45.37 6.32
C ASP A 232 21.89 44.27 7.39
N ALA A 233 22.95 43.82 8.06
CA ALA A 233 22.88 42.93 9.23
C ALA A 233 22.43 43.65 10.52
N GLY A 234 22.25 44.98 10.49
CA GLY A 234 21.76 45.79 11.61
C GLY A 234 22.84 46.28 12.58
N LEU A 235 24.12 46.21 12.21
CA LEU A 235 25.22 46.72 13.01
C LEU A 235 25.41 48.22 12.81
N THR A 236 25.95 48.90 13.84
CA THR A 236 26.27 50.33 13.76
C THR A 236 27.79 50.51 13.81
N GLY A 237 28.37 50.98 12.69
CA GLY A 237 29.81 51.14 12.52
C GLY A 237 30.42 50.02 11.67
N THR A 238 31.75 49.97 11.65
CA THR A 238 32.54 49.07 10.80
C THR A 238 33.09 47.85 11.56
N GLU A 239 32.75 47.71 12.84
CA GLU A 239 33.30 46.69 13.75
C GLU A 239 32.31 45.54 14.02
N ILE A 240 32.79 44.29 13.94
CA ILE A 240 32.13 43.09 14.44
C ILE A 240 32.63 42.80 15.86
N LYS A 241 31.73 42.73 16.86
CA LYS A 241 32.10 42.76 18.29
C LYS A 241 31.83 41.47 19.05
N SER A 242 31.00 40.59 18.51
CA SER A 242 30.65 39.31 19.13
C SER A 242 30.39 38.23 18.09
N ASP A 243 30.40 36.97 18.52
CA ASP A 243 30.03 35.84 17.66
C ASP A 243 28.59 35.95 17.16
N ALA A 244 27.70 36.59 17.94
CA ALA A 244 26.32 36.86 17.52
C ALA A 244 26.28 37.87 16.35
N ASP A 245 27.11 38.91 16.40
CA ASP A 245 27.23 39.89 15.32
C ASP A 245 27.83 39.23 14.06
N LEU A 246 28.86 38.40 14.23
CA LEU A 246 29.50 37.68 13.13
C LEU A 246 28.52 36.72 12.44
N LYS A 247 27.71 35.97 13.21
CA LYS A 247 26.63 35.13 12.66
C LYS A 247 25.63 35.97 11.85
N ALA A 248 25.21 37.13 12.36
CA ALA A 248 24.28 37.99 11.66
C ALA A 248 24.87 38.52 10.33
N VAL A 249 26.13 38.95 10.34
CA VAL A 249 26.85 39.39 9.14
C VAL A 249 26.97 38.26 8.11
N TYR A 250 27.34 37.05 8.52
CA TYR A 250 27.43 35.92 7.61
C TYR A 250 26.08 35.57 6.97
N ARG A 251 25.01 35.54 7.77
CA ARG A 251 23.66 35.26 7.26
C ARG A 251 23.21 36.34 6.27
N GLN A 252 23.51 37.60 6.56
CA GLN A 252 23.19 38.69 5.64
C GLN A 252 24.00 38.59 4.35
N ALA A 253 25.31 38.36 4.43
CA ALA A 253 26.18 38.21 3.26
C ALA A 253 25.73 37.03 2.36
N LEU A 254 25.28 35.92 2.96
CA LEU A 254 24.71 34.78 2.22
C LEU A 254 23.40 35.16 1.51
N ASN A 255 22.52 35.91 2.19
CA ASN A 255 21.28 36.43 1.61
C ASN A 255 21.55 37.40 0.45
N ASP A 256 22.49 38.33 0.60
CA ASP A 256 22.88 39.30 -0.43
C ASP A 256 23.50 38.61 -1.66
N ALA A 257 24.27 37.55 -1.42
CA ALA A 257 24.79 36.67 -2.47
C ALA A 257 23.70 35.79 -3.12
N GLY A 258 22.47 35.80 -2.59
CA GLY A 258 21.31 35.03 -3.03
C GLY A 258 21.46 33.52 -2.82
N ILE A 259 22.18 33.12 -1.78
CA ILE A 259 22.39 31.74 -1.36
C ILE A 259 21.40 31.43 -0.24
N ALA A 260 20.41 30.59 -0.52
CA ALA A 260 19.47 30.08 0.48
C ALA A 260 19.87 28.65 0.88
N GLY A 261 19.51 28.20 2.09
CA GLY A 261 19.77 26.82 2.52
C GLY A 261 21.15 26.57 3.11
N VAL A 262 21.95 27.62 3.38
CA VAL A 262 23.21 27.52 4.11
C VAL A 262 23.12 28.40 5.34
N ASP A 263 23.29 27.81 6.52
CA ASP A 263 23.37 28.52 7.79
C ASP A 263 24.81 28.49 8.33
N VAL A 264 25.11 29.40 9.25
CA VAL A 264 26.43 29.52 9.87
C VAL A 264 26.33 29.33 11.37
N GLN A 265 27.02 28.31 11.86
CA GLN A 265 27.20 28.03 13.26
C GLN A 265 28.58 28.49 13.71
N ILE A 266 28.63 29.11 14.88
CA ILE A 266 29.85 29.47 15.60
C ILE A 266 29.69 28.90 17.00
N ASP A 267 30.59 28.02 17.40
CA ASP A 267 30.57 27.40 18.72
C ASP A 267 31.14 28.32 19.81
N GLY A 268 31.05 27.92 21.09
CA GLY A 268 31.58 28.71 22.21
C GLY A 268 33.11 28.82 22.27
N ALA A 269 33.83 28.16 21.36
CA ALA A 269 35.28 28.28 21.17
C ALA A 269 35.64 29.11 19.91
N GLY A 270 34.65 29.69 19.23
CA GLY A 270 34.82 30.50 18.01
C GLY A 270 34.92 29.67 16.73
N ALA A 271 34.73 28.35 16.75
CA ALA A 271 34.83 27.53 15.54
C ALA A 271 33.64 27.81 14.60
N VAL A 272 33.94 28.24 13.38
CA VAL A 272 32.97 28.57 12.33
C VAL A 272 32.73 27.34 11.46
N SER A 273 31.45 26.99 11.32
CA SER A 273 30.99 25.91 10.45
C SER A 273 29.75 26.34 9.68
N PHE A 274 29.75 26.09 8.38
CA PHE A 274 28.58 26.25 7.53
C PHE A 274 27.78 24.95 7.53
N THR A 275 26.45 25.02 7.53
CA THR A 275 25.57 23.84 7.49
C THR A 275 24.51 23.99 6.41
N SER A 276 24.21 22.92 5.68
CA SER A 276 23.18 22.91 4.63
C SER A 276 22.46 21.56 4.57
N LEU A 277 21.27 21.53 3.97
CA LEU A 277 20.55 20.29 3.64
C LEU A 277 20.92 19.76 2.24
N GLU A 278 21.85 20.43 1.57
CA GLU A 278 22.34 20.06 0.24
C GLU A 278 23.85 20.04 0.24
N ALA A 279 24.43 19.20 -0.61
CA ALA A 279 25.87 19.13 -0.75
C ALA A 279 26.40 20.49 -1.18
N PHE A 280 27.35 21.04 -0.43
CA PHE A 280 27.95 22.32 -0.75
C PHE A 280 29.47 22.28 -0.50
N THR A 281 30.16 23.24 -1.09
CA THR A 281 31.58 23.48 -0.81
C THR A 281 31.78 24.96 -0.50
N VAL A 282 32.67 25.22 0.45
CA VAL A 282 33.14 26.58 0.77
C VAL A 282 34.53 26.73 0.18
N GLY A 283 34.67 27.65 -0.76
CA GLY A 283 35.95 28.01 -1.37
C GLY A 283 36.78 28.94 -0.48
N PRO A 284 38.05 29.15 -0.82
CA PRO A 284 38.95 30.00 -0.05
C PRO A 284 38.47 31.44 -0.02
N ALA A 285 38.75 32.12 1.08
CA ALA A 285 38.48 33.54 1.28
C ALA A 285 39.69 34.40 0.88
N ALA A 286 39.40 35.63 0.45
CA ALA A 286 40.37 36.66 0.10
C ALA A 286 39.87 38.04 0.55
N THR A 287 40.80 38.87 1.00
CA THR A 287 40.54 40.28 1.35
C THR A 287 40.96 41.17 0.18
N THR A 288 40.10 42.10 -0.21
CA THR A 288 40.39 43.16 -1.16
C THR A 288 40.25 44.51 -0.47
N VAL A 289 41.31 45.30 -0.55
CA VAL A 289 41.40 46.65 0.01
C VAL A 289 40.82 47.64 -1.00
N ASP A 290 39.92 48.54 -0.57
CA ASP A 290 39.51 49.65 -1.41
C ASP A 290 40.69 50.61 -1.67
N ALA A 291 40.62 51.36 -2.77
CA ALA A 291 41.76 52.05 -3.41
C ALA A 291 42.54 53.10 -2.57
N ASP A 292 42.29 53.26 -1.27
CA ASP A 292 42.94 54.24 -0.38
C ASP A 292 44.00 53.66 0.58
N GLY A 293 44.54 52.46 0.29
CA GLY A 293 45.90 52.06 0.66
C GLY A 293 46.37 52.29 2.10
N SER A 294 45.50 52.20 3.12
CA SER A 294 45.91 52.18 4.52
C SER A 294 46.08 50.76 5.02
N ALA A 295 47.13 50.58 5.82
CA ALA A 295 47.69 49.29 6.17
C ALA A 295 46.82 48.52 7.16
N GLY A 296 46.38 47.33 6.73
CA GLY A 296 45.91 46.27 7.61
C GLY A 296 44.92 45.36 6.91
N ALA A 297 45.33 44.67 5.83
CA ALA A 297 44.49 43.66 5.20
C ALA A 297 43.99 42.70 6.28
N ILE A 298 42.67 42.68 6.49
CA ILE A 298 42.04 41.83 7.50
C ILE A 298 42.45 40.40 7.19
N ASP A 299 43.00 39.72 8.17
CA ASP A 299 43.31 38.31 8.05
C ASP A 299 41.98 37.55 7.98
N VAL A 300 41.67 36.92 6.85
CA VAL A 300 40.42 36.15 6.68
C VAL A 300 40.26 35.04 7.71
N THR A 301 41.37 34.58 8.30
CA THR A 301 41.35 33.61 9.40
C THR A 301 40.77 34.18 10.69
N SER A 302 40.80 35.49 10.90
CA SER A 302 40.18 36.15 12.06
C SER A 302 38.65 36.05 12.04
N LEU A 303 38.03 35.91 10.87
CA LEU A 303 36.61 35.57 10.74
C LEU A 303 36.35 34.05 10.71
N GLY A 304 37.38 33.21 10.86
CA GLY A 304 37.27 31.75 10.81
C GLY A 304 37.12 31.19 9.39
N LEU A 305 37.57 31.91 8.36
CA LEU A 305 37.59 31.45 6.97
C LEU A 305 39.01 30.99 6.55
N GLY A 306 39.07 30.01 5.64
CA GLY A 306 40.34 29.53 5.09
C GLY A 306 40.93 30.49 4.06
N ALA A 307 42.23 30.78 4.13
CA ALA A 307 42.92 31.71 3.23
C ALA A 307 43.31 31.07 1.88
N SER A 308 43.36 31.88 0.82
CA SER A 308 43.82 31.42 -0.50
C SER A 308 45.26 30.87 -0.45
N GLY A 309 45.44 29.60 -0.86
CA GLY A 309 46.74 28.96 -1.00
C GLY A 309 47.19 28.02 0.12
N ALA A 310 46.43 27.92 1.23
CA ALA A 310 46.71 27.00 2.34
C ALA A 310 45.63 25.93 2.55
N ASP A 311 44.36 26.24 2.24
CA ASP A 311 43.23 25.32 2.40
C ASP A 311 42.53 25.05 1.05
N GLN A 312 42.33 23.77 0.74
CA GLN A 312 41.48 23.33 -0.35
C GLN A 312 40.01 23.69 -0.05
N PRO A 313 39.11 23.78 -1.05
CA PRO A 313 37.69 24.00 -0.77
C PRO A 313 37.20 23.02 0.29
N VAL A 314 36.63 23.56 1.37
CA VAL A 314 36.11 22.77 2.47
C VAL A 314 34.90 22.03 1.95
N VAL A 315 35.05 20.71 1.81
CA VAL A 315 33.96 19.82 1.44
C VAL A 315 33.17 19.51 2.70
N ALA A 316 31.85 19.68 2.62
CA ALA A 316 31.00 19.39 3.75
C ALA A 316 31.06 17.89 4.13
N GLY A 317 31.22 17.62 5.43
CA GLY A 317 31.02 16.30 6.01
C GLY A 317 29.53 15.98 6.16
N ALA A 318 29.19 14.69 6.25
CA ALA A 318 27.82 14.24 6.47
C ALA A 318 27.40 14.44 7.94
N GLY A 319 26.24 15.07 8.14
CA GLY A 319 25.46 15.14 9.37
C GLY A 319 24.05 14.59 9.12
N THR A 320 23.26 14.40 10.17
CA THR A 320 21.93 13.79 10.06
C THR A 320 20.91 14.68 10.77
N PHE A 321 19.92 15.18 10.01
CA PHE A 321 18.71 15.78 10.57
C PHE A 321 17.64 14.69 10.64
N SER A 322 17.09 14.41 11.84
CA SER A 322 16.18 13.29 12.06
C SER A 322 14.91 13.77 12.77
N THR A 323 13.74 13.57 12.15
CA THR A 323 12.43 13.91 12.73
C THR A 323 11.32 13.07 12.09
N SER A 324 10.21 12.86 12.80
CA SER A 324 9.00 12.23 12.24
C SER A 324 8.04 13.28 11.66
N VAL A 325 7.03 12.84 10.90
CA VAL A 325 5.96 13.73 10.39
C VAL A 325 5.03 14.18 11.51
N LEU A 326 4.78 13.33 12.49
CA LEU A 326 3.92 13.64 13.64
C LEU A 326 4.57 14.59 14.64
N ASP A 327 5.91 14.64 14.69
CA ASP A 327 6.66 15.50 15.61
C ASP A 327 7.11 16.83 14.97
N ILE A 328 6.65 17.16 13.75
CA ILE A 328 6.96 18.43 13.10
C ILE A 328 6.44 19.59 13.97
N ASP A 329 7.37 20.42 14.45
CA ASP A 329 7.08 21.64 15.19
C ASP A 329 7.88 22.83 14.62
N ILE A 330 7.16 23.79 14.04
CA ILE A 330 7.70 25.06 13.52
C ILE A 330 7.43 26.25 14.45
N SER A 331 6.89 26.02 15.66
CA SER A 331 6.50 27.09 16.60
C SER A 331 7.65 27.62 17.45
N ALA A 332 8.78 26.91 17.53
CA ALA A 332 9.94 27.37 18.28
C ALA A 332 10.57 28.61 17.62
N GLY A 333 10.84 29.65 18.43
CA GLY A 333 11.37 30.94 17.95
C GLY A 333 12.77 30.90 17.33
N THR A 334 13.43 29.74 17.34
CA THR A 334 14.74 29.46 16.72
C THR A 334 14.65 28.78 15.36
N VAL A 335 13.45 28.39 14.88
CA VAL A 335 13.31 27.68 13.61
C VAL A 335 13.64 28.60 12.44
N THR A 336 14.75 28.30 11.78
CA THR A 336 15.25 28.96 10.57
C THR A 336 14.42 28.53 9.35
N SER A 337 14.45 29.35 8.30
CA SER A 337 13.79 29.00 7.02
C SER A 337 14.34 27.70 6.42
N ASP A 338 15.58 27.33 6.76
CA ASP A 338 16.24 26.11 6.31
C ASP A 338 15.71 24.87 7.06
N GLU A 339 15.45 24.97 8.37
CA GLU A 339 14.80 23.90 9.12
C GLU A 339 13.37 23.62 8.62
N VAL A 340 12.62 24.65 8.20
CA VAL A 340 11.31 24.46 7.56
C VAL A 340 11.45 23.71 6.22
N GLN A 341 12.51 23.97 5.45
CA GLN A 341 12.79 23.19 4.23
C GLN A 341 13.16 21.73 4.55
N ALA A 342 13.85 21.48 5.66
CA ALA A 342 14.12 20.12 6.13
C ALA A 342 12.80 19.37 6.43
N TYR A 343 11.85 20.01 7.14
CA TYR A 343 10.53 19.44 7.38
C TYR A 343 9.74 19.17 6.09
N ILE A 344 9.86 20.04 5.07
CA ILE A 344 9.26 19.79 3.75
C ILE A 344 9.86 18.52 3.11
N LYS A 345 11.18 18.32 3.19
CA LYS A 345 11.85 17.11 2.68
C LYS A 345 11.40 15.84 3.43
N VAL A 346 11.19 15.92 4.74
CA VAL A 346 10.62 14.83 5.56
C VAL A 346 9.22 14.46 5.08
N VAL A 347 8.36 15.45 4.86
CA VAL A 347 7.00 15.22 4.33
C VAL A 347 7.03 14.65 2.91
N ASP A 348 7.99 15.07 2.08
CA ASP A 348 8.18 14.51 0.73
C ASP A 348 8.62 13.05 0.73
N GLU A 349 9.52 12.69 1.65
CA GLU A 349 9.92 11.29 1.83
C GLU A 349 8.74 10.45 2.35
N ALA A 350 7.96 10.96 3.29
CA ALA A 350 6.73 10.30 3.73
C ALA A 350 5.70 10.15 2.60
N LEU A 351 5.51 11.16 1.74
CA LEU A 351 4.66 11.09 0.55
C LEU A 351 5.15 10.03 -0.45
N SER A 352 6.46 9.89 -0.62
CA SER A 352 7.08 8.85 -1.44
C SER A 352 6.75 7.45 -0.90
N GLN A 353 6.90 7.25 0.42
CA GLN A 353 6.58 5.98 1.08
C GLN A 353 5.09 5.65 1.03
N VAL A 354 4.20 6.61 1.32
CA VAL A 354 2.73 6.44 1.20
C VAL A 354 2.33 6.11 -0.25
N THR A 355 2.98 6.72 -1.25
CA THR A 355 2.71 6.42 -2.67
C THR A 355 3.18 5.02 -3.06
N THR A 356 4.31 4.56 -2.51
CA THR A 356 4.81 3.19 -2.70
C THR A 356 3.84 2.18 -2.07
N ALA A 357 3.44 2.41 -0.82
CA ALA A 357 2.46 1.58 -0.13
C ALA A 357 1.11 1.51 -0.87
N GLY A 358 0.64 2.64 -1.43
CA GLY A 358 -0.56 2.68 -2.27
C GLY A 358 -0.41 1.87 -3.57
N SER A 359 0.77 1.90 -4.19
CA SER A 359 1.06 1.11 -5.40
C SER A 359 1.08 -0.39 -5.10
N ASP A 360 1.65 -0.80 -3.97
CA ASP A 360 1.69 -2.19 -3.53
C ASP A 360 0.28 -2.72 -3.22
N LEU A 361 -0.55 -1.93 -2.52
CA LEU A 361 -1.95 -2.27 -2.31
C LEU A 361 -2.74 -2.39 -3.62
N GLY A 362 -2.50 -1.50 -4.59
CA GLY A 362 -3.12 -1.58 -5.91
C GLY A 362 -2.73 -2.86 -6.67
N ALA A 363 -1.47 -3.28 -6.56
CA ALA A 363 -1.01 -4.55 -7.12
C ALA A 363 -1.67 -5.76 -6.45
N VAL A 364 -1.82 -5.73 -5.12
CA VAL A 364 -2.55 -6.76 -4.36
C VAL A 364 -4.03 -6.80 -4.77
N GLN A 365 -4.70 -5.66 -4.90
CA GLN A 365 -6.09 -5.58 -5.34
C GLN A 365 -6.29 -6.22 -6.71
N THR A 366 -5.45 -5.87 -7.68
CA THR A 366 -5.48 -6.47 -9.03
C THR A 366 -5.24 -7.98 -8.99
N ARG A 367 -4.33 -8.45 -8.13
CA ARG A 367 -4.06 -9.88 -7.94
C ARG A 367 -5.26 -10.61 -7.32
N ILE A 368 -5.93 -10.02 -6.34
CA ILE A 368 -7.15 -10.57 -5.75
C ILE A 368 -8.25 -10.66 -6.81
N GLU A 369 -8.46 -9.61 -7.62
CA GLU A 369 -9.46 -9.61 -8.69
C GLU A 369 -9.18 -10.71 -9.73
N MET A 370 -7.93 -10.84 -10.19
CA MET A 370 -7.53 -11.92 -11.11
C MET A 370 -7.81 -13.30 -10.50
N GLN A 371 -7.51 -13.48 -9.22
CA GLN A 371 -7.72 -14.74 -8.53
C GLN A 371 -9.22 -15.06 -8.34
N THR A 372 -10.03 -14.08 -7.94
CA THR A 372 -11.49 -14.22 -7.82
C THR A 372 -12.11 -14.64 -9.15
N ASN A 373 -11.70 -13.98 -10.25
CA ASN A 373 -12.14 -14.34 -11.59
C ASN A 373 -11.70 -15.75 -12.01
N PHE A 374 -10.49 -16.17 -11.64
CA PHE A 374 -10.00 -17.53 -11.90
C PHE A 374 -10.81 -18.57 -11.12
N VAL A 375 -11.01 -18.36 -9.81
CA VAL A 375 -11.78 -19.26 -8.95
C VAL A 375 -13.22 -19.37 -9.44
N SER A 376 -13.89 -18.25 -9.76
CA SER A 376 -15.24 -18.25 -10.33
C SER A 376 -15.34 -19.07 -11.63
N LYS A 377 -14.42 -18.88 -12.58
CA LYS A 377 -14.40 -19.67 -13.82
C LYS A 377 -14.13 -21.16 -13.58
N LEU A 378 -13.31 -21.48 -12.59
CA LEU A 378 -13.02 -22.86 -12.23
C LEU A 378 -14.24 -23.52 -11.57
N MET A 379 -14.93 -22.82 -10.67
CA MET A 379 -16.21 -23.26 -10.09
C MET A 379 -17.24 -23.56 -11.18
N ASP A 380 -17.46 -22.64 -12.12
CA ASP A 380 -18.37 -22.82 -13.26
C ASP A 380 -18.00 -24.04 -14.13
N THR A 381 -16.70 -24.27 -14.32
CA THR A 381 -16.20 -25.40 -15.11
C THR A 381 -16.41 -26.73 -14.39
N ILE A 382 -16.18 -26.75 -13.07
CA ILE A 382 -16.45 -27.91 -12.21
C ILE A 382 -17.94 -28.20 -12.19
N ASP A 383 -18.81 -27.19 -12.06
CA ASP A 383 -20.26 -27.36 -12.08
C ASP A 383 -20.77 -27.92 -13.40
N LYS A 384 -20.27 -27.40 -14.54
CA LYS A 384 -20.57 -27.99 -15.85
C LYS A 384 -20.06 -29.42 -15.95
N GLY A 385 -18.85 -29.70 -15.45
CA GLY A 385 -18.28 -31.05 -15.40
C GLY A 385 -19.17 -32.02 -14.61
N VAL A 386 -19.56 -31.65 -13.38
CA VAL A 386 -20.49 -32.40 -12.54
C VAL A 386 -21.82 -32.62 -13.25
N GLY A 387 -22.37 -31.58 -13.88
CA GLY A 387 -23.62 -31.64 -14.62
C GLY A 387 -23.57 -32.65 -15.78
N THR A 388 -22.50 -32.64 -16.58
CA THR A 388 -22.35 -33.65 -17.64
C THR A 388 -22.25 -35.09 -17.14
N LEU A 389 -21.76 -35.29 -15.91
CA LEU A 389 -21.64 -36.63 -15.33
C LEU A 389 -22.95 -37.12 -14.72
N VAL A 390 -23.75 -36.22 -14.12
CA VAL A 390 -24.83 -36.61 -13.21
C VAL A 390 -26.21 -36.07 -13.59
N ASP A 391 -26.32 -35.00 -14.38
CA ASP A 391 -27.62 -34.43 -14.73
C ASP A 391 -28.37 -35.31 -15.73
N ALA A 392 -29.70 -35.27 -15.64
CA ALA A 392 -30.58 -35.93 -16.59
C ALA A 392 -31.07 -34.93 -17.66
N ASP A 393 -31.19 -35.40 -18.90
CA ASP A 393 -31.86 -34.64 -19.96
C ASP A 393 -33.38 -34.70 -19.74
N MET A 394 -33.97 -33.58 -19.29
CA MET A 394 -35.39 -33.49 -19.02
C MET A 394 -36.26 -33.69 -20.26
N THR A 395 -35.74 -33.43 -21.46
CA THR A 395 -36.47 -33.62 -22.72
C THR A 395 -36.60 -35.11 -23.03
N GLU A 396 -35.52 -35.86 -22.84
CA GLU A 396 -35.52 -37.31 -23.00
C GLU A 396 -36.37 -37.98 -21.91
N GLU A 397 -36.16 -37.64 -20.63
CA GLU A 397 -36.88 -38.26 -19.53
C GLU A 397 -38.39 -37.93 -19.55
N SER A 398 -38.79 -36.72 -19.95
CA SER A 398 -40.22 -36.39 -20.11
C SER A 398 -40.89 -37.12 -21.26
N THR A 399 -40.16 -37.36 -22.36
CA THR A 399 -40.64 -38.18 -23.49
C THR A 399 -40.76 -39.64 -23.07
N ARG A 400 -39.78 -40.15 -22.34
CA ARG A 400 -39.76 -41.50 -21.76
C ARG A 400 -40.88 -41.71 -20.76
N LEU A 401 -41.17 -40.73 -19.90
CA LEU A 401 -42.28 -40.80 -18.93
C LEU A 401 -43.62 -40.97 -19.64
N LYS A 402 -43.89 -40.18 -20.68
CA LYS A 402 -45.14 -40.28 -21.46
C LYS A 402 -45.24 -41.62 -22.19
N ALA A 403 -44.13 -42.12 -22.73
CA ALA A 403 -44.07 -43.44 -23.35
C ALA A 403 -44.38 -44.55 -22.33
N LEU A 404 -43.77 -44.50 -21.13
CA LEU A 404 -43.98 -45.47 -20.05
C LEU A 404 -45.41 -45.43 -19.50
N GLN A 405 -46.01 -44.25 -19.35
CA GLN A 405 -47.43 -44.10 -18.97
C GLN A 405 -48.35 -44.76 -20.00
N THR A 406 -48.06 -44.57 -21.29
CA THR A 406 -48.82 -45.20 -22.38
C THR A 406 -48.62 -46.73 -22.38
N GLN A 407 -47.39 -47.19 -22.18
CA GLN A 407 -47.07 -48.63 -22.05
C GLN A 407 -47.75 -49.27 -20.82
N GLN A 408 -47.84 -48.55 -19.70
CA GLN A 408 -48.54 -49.01 -18.50
C GLN A 408 -50.04 -49.18 -18.78
N GLN A 409 -50.66 -48.20 -19.45
CA GLN A 409 -52.07 -48.28 -19.85
C GLN A 409 -52.33 -49.47 -20.80
N LEU A 410 -51.46 -49.67 -21.78
CA LEU A 410 -51.50 -50.84 -22.68
C LEU A 410 -51.24 -52.15 -21.95
N GLY A 411 -50.34 -52.17 -20.98
CA GLY A 411 -50.01 -53.34 -20.15
C GLY A 411 -51.19 -53.77 -19.27
N VAL A 412 -51.91 -52.81 -18.67
CA VAL A 412 -53.15 -53.08 -17.92
C VAL A 412 -54.24 -53.64 -18.85
N GLN A 413 -54.39 -53.08 -20.05
CA GLN A 413 -55.32 -53.60 -21.06
C GLN A 413 -54.94 -55.03 -21.50
N ALA A 414 -53.66 -55.28 -21.78
CA ALA A 414 -53.15 -56.59 -22.16
C ALA A 414 -53.33 -57.64 -21.05
N LEU A 415 -53.12 -57.26 -19.79
CA LEU A 415 -53.38 -58.12 -18.63
C LEU A 415 -54.88 -58.43 -18.49
N SER A 416 -55.75 -57.45 -18.72
CA SER A 416 -57.20 -57.63 -18.74
C SER A 416 -57.63 -58.62 -19.84
N ILE A 417 -57.09 -58.47 -21.07
CA ILE A 417 -57.33 -59.39 -22.20
C ILE A 417 -56.77 -60.80 -21.91
N ALA A 418 -55.58 -60.89 -21.32
CA ALA A 418 -54.99 -62.17 -20.93
C ALA A 418 -55.84 -62.91 -19.88
N ASN A 419 -56.47 -62.18 -18.95
CA ASN A 419 -57.38 -62.74 -17.96
C ASN A 419 -58.73 -63.17 -18.56
N THR A 420 -59.29 -62.43 -19.51
CA THR A 420 -60.56 -62.80 -20.16
C THR A 420 -60.41 -64.01 -21.10
N SER A 421 -59.22 -64.23 -21.70
CA SER A 421 -58.95 -65.42 -22.53
C SER A 421 -59.11 -66.77 -21.78
N SER A 422 -58.92 -66.77 -20.45
CA SER A 422 -59.16 -67.95 -19.61
C SER A 422 -60.65 -68.16 -19.31
N GLN A 423 -61.45 -67.08 -19.33
CA GLN A 423 -62.90 -67.14 -19.12
C GLN A 423 -63.64 -67.67 -20.36
N SER A 424 -63.16 -67.37 -21.58
CA SER A 424 -63.73 -67.93 -22.82
C SER A 424 -63.52 -69.44 -22.96
N LEU A 425 -62.52 -70.01 -22.28
CA LEU A 425 -62.35 -71.46 -22.17
C LEU A 425 -63.34 -72.10 -21.21
N LEU A 426 -63.75 -71.39 -20.15
CA LEU A 426 -64.78 -71.83 -19.20
C LEU A 426 -66.19 -71.83 -19.82
N SER A 427 -66.48 -70.93 -20.76
CA SER A 427 -67.76 -70.94 -21.49
C SER A 427 -67.90 -72.12 -22.46
N LEU A 428 -66.82 -72.81 -22.81
CA LEU A 428 -66.84 -74.02 -23.64
C LEU A 428 -67.28 -75.27 -22.85
N PHE A 429 -67.27 -75.19 -21.52
CA PHE A 429 -67.70 -76.26 -20.61
C PHE A 429 -69.03 -75.93 -19.90
N ARG A 430 -69.75 -74.90 -20.35
CA ARG A 430 -71.12 -74.57 -19.89
C ARG A 430 -72.16 -74.99 -20.90
#